data_AF-A0A645CLN3-F1
#
_entry.id   AF-A0A645CLN3-F1
#
_cell.length_a   1.000
_cell.length_b   1.000
_cell.length_c   1.000
_cell.angle_alpha   90.00
_cell.angle_beta   90.00
_cell.angle_gamma   90.00
#
_symmetry.space_group_name_H-M   'P 1'
#
loop_
_entity.id
_entity.type
_entity.pdbx_description
1 polymer ?
#
loop_
_entity_poly.entity_id
_entity_poly.type
_entity_poly.pdbx_seq_one_letter_code
_entity_poly.pdbx_strand_id
1 'polypeptide(L)' 'MDPVVIGARQVFVVGDNRNGSKDSRNASVGAIPYAKVVGRVVAVVYPFDEMQSISRVTYP' A
#
# COMPACT_ATOMS: atom_id res chain seq x y z
N MET A 1 14.82 0.68 -15.53
CA MET A 1 13.44 0.17 -15.52
C MET A 1 12.60 1.17 -16.27
N ASP A 2 11.77 0.70 -17.18
CA ASP A 2 10.85 1.58 -17.89
C ASP A 2 9.73 2.06 -16.97
N PRO A 3 9.16 3.25 -17.23
CA PRO A 3 8.02 3.75 -16.47
C PRO A 3 6.85 2.77 -16.51
N VAL A 4 6.19 2.56 -15.36
CA VAL A 4 4.95 1.77 -15.29
C VAL A 4 3.76 2.69 -15.47
N VAL A 5 2.94 2.43 -16.48
CA VAL A 5 1.67 3.13 -16.71
C VAL A 5 0.57 2.45 -15.91
N ILE A 6 -0.13 3.22 -15.07
CA ILE A 6 -1.22 2.70 -14.24
C ILE A 6 -2.56 2.92 -14.95
N GLY A 7 -3.31 1.84 -15.13
CA GLY A 7 -4.61 1.89 -15.78
C GLY A 7 -5.64 2.65 -14.95
N ALA A 8 -6.74 3.05 -15.60
CA ALA A 8 -7.88 3.61 -14.91
C ALA A 8 -8.38 2.64 -13.83
N ARG A 9 -8.73 3.17 -12.66
CA ARG A 9 -9.21 2.38 -11.51
C ARG A 9 -8.22 1.29 -11.07
N GLN A 10 -6.92 1.56 -11.16
CA GLN A 10 -5.88 0.78 -10.50
C GLN A 10 -5.01 1.64 -9.57
N VAL A 11 -4.33 1.00 -8.63
CA VAL A 11 -3.32 1.62 -7.78
C VAL A 11 -2.00 0.86 -7.92
N PHE A 12 -0.90 1.62 -7.84
CA PHE A 12 0.43 1.06 -7.66
C PHE A 12 0.79 1.16 -6.18
N VAL A 13 1.02 0.02 -5.53
CA VAL A 13 1.31 -0.01 -4.08
C VAL A 13 2.74 -0.44 -3.84
N VAL A 14 3.36 0.17 -2.83
CA VAL A 14 4.73 -0.13 -2.42
C VAL A 14 4.75 -0.28 -0.91
N GLY A 15 5.37 -1.34 -0.41
CA GLY A 15 5.53 -1.52 1.03
C GLY A 15 6.63 -0.61 1.58
N ASP A 16 6.53 -0.24 2.85
CA ASP A 16 7.53 0.62 3.51
C ASP A 16 8.88 -0.09 3.66
N ASN A 17 8.88 -1.40 3.96
CA ASN A 17 10.08 -2.22 3.93
C ASN A 17 10.46 -2.58 2.49
N ARG A 18 11.05 -1.62 1.78
CA ARG A 18 11.29 -1.69 0.33
C ARG A 18 12.08 -2.92 -0.12
N ASN A 19 13.07 -3.34 0.67
CA ASN A 19 13.95 -4.47 0.32
C ASN A 19 13.28 -5.83 0.56
N GLY A 20 12.34 -5.91 1.51
CA GLY A 20 11.64 -7.16 1.87
C GLY A 20 10.23 -7.30 1.28
N SER A 21 9.75 -6.30 0.54
CA SER A 21 8.37 -6.24 0.07
C SER A 21 8.20 -6.82 -1.34
N LYS A 22 7.31 -7.81 -1.48
CA LYS A 22 6.81 -8.27 -2.79
C LYS A 22 5.54 -7.49 -3.15
N ASP A 23 5.73 -6.30 -3.72
CA ASP A 23 4.67 -5.35 -4.08
C ASP A 23 4.58 -5.10 -5.59
N SER A 24 3.89 -4.05 -6.03
CA SER A 24 3.59 -3.78 -7.45
C SER A 24 4.84 -3.62 -8.34
N ARG A 25 6.02 -3.40 -7.76
CA ARG A 25 7.31 -3.39 -8.50
C ARG A 25 7.68 -4.76 -9.04
N ASN A 26 7.16 -5.84 -8.44
CA ASN A 26 7.31 -7.18 -8.95
C ASN A 26 6.26 -7.45 -10.03
N ALA A 27 6.69 -7.85 -11.22
CA ALA A 27 5.80 -8.10 -12.37
C ALA A 27 4.73 -9.18 -12.09
N SER A 28 4.98 -10.11 -11.16
CA SER A 28 3.99 -11.12 -10.75
C SER A 28 2.84 -10.56 -9.90
N VAL A 29 2.98 -9.34 -9.37
CA VAL A 29 1.95 -8.63 -8.58
C VAL A 29 1.32 -7.52 -9.42
N GLY A 30 2.14 -6.62 -9.96
CA GLY A 30 1.70 -5.49 -10.80
C GLY A 30 0.74 -4.52 -10.09
N ALA A 31 0.04 -3.71 -10.89
CA ALA A 31 -0.95 -2.76 -10.39
C ALA A 31 -2.23 -3.46 -9.90
N ILE A 32 -2.80 -2.97 -8.81
CA ILE A 32 -3.95 -3.60 -8.15
C ILE A 32 -5.24 -2.88 -8.56
N PRO A 33 -6.28 -3.59 -9.05
CA PRO A 33 -7.59 -3.01 -9.29
C PRO A 33 -8.20 -2.43 -8.01
N TYR A 34 -8.78 -1.23 -8.08
CA TYR A 34 -9.43 -0.57 -6.93
C TYR A 34 -10.53 -1.45 -6.30
N ALA A 35 -11.18 -2.31 -7.08
CA ALA A 35 -12.20 -3.24 -6.59
C ALA A 35 -11.67 -4.28 -5.58
N LYS A 36 -10.34 -4.51 -5.54
CA LYS A 36 -9.69 -5.39 -4.54
C LYS A 36 -9.31 -4.66 -3.26
N VAL A 37 -9.48 -3.33 -3.20
CA VAL A 37 -9.15 -2.53 -2.02
C VAL A 37 -10.32 -2.60 -1.04
N VAL A 38 -10.11 -3.20 0.11
CA VAL A 38 -11.14 -3.36 1.15
C VAL A 38 -11.31 -2.07 1.98
N GLY A 39 -10.21 -1.41 2.32
CA GLY A 39 -10.25 -0.24 3.21
C GLY A 39 -8.88 0.38 3.43
N ARG A 40 -8.81 1.27 4.43
CA ARG A 40 -7.57 1.96 4.84
C ARG A 40 -7.23 1.58 6.27
N VAL A 41 -5.94 1.50 6.57
CA VAL A 41 -5.45 1.33 7.94
C VAL A 41 -5.69 2.63 8.72
N VAL A 42 -6.24 2.52 9.92
CA VAL A 42 -6.58 3.67 10.79
C VAL A 42 -5.98 3.58 12.19
N ALA A 43 -5.56 2.39 12.64
CA ALA A 43 -4.96 2.19 13.95
C ALA A 43 -4.19 0.85 14.00
N VAL A 44 -3.23 0.79 14.92
CA VAL A 44 -2.60 -0.45 15.41
C VAL A 44 -3.20 -0.72 16.79
N VAL A 45 -3.90 -1.84 16.93
CA VAL A 45 -4.65 -2.17 18.16
C VAL A 45 -3.92 -3.12 19.11
N TYR A 46 -2.85 -3.76 18.64
CA TYR A 46 -2.09 -4.77 19.39
C TYR A 46 -0.58 -4.63 19.11
N PRO A 47 0.30 -4.82 20.12
CA PRO A 47 -0.04 -5.08 21.53
C PRO A 47 -0.69 -3.86 22.21
N PHE A 48 -1.47 -4.09 23.27
CA PHE A 48 -2.38 -3.07 23.82
C PHE A 48 -1.64 -1.87 24.46
N ASP A 49 -0.43 -2.08 24.95
CA ASP A 49 0.48 -1.05 25.46
C ASP A 49 1.13 -0.22 24.35
N GLU A 50 1.07 -0.69 23.09
CA GLU A 50 1.54 0.01 21.90
C GLU A 50 0.38 0.48 21.00
N MET A 51 -0.85 0.54 21.52
CA MET A 51 -2.02 0.96 20.76
C MET A 51 -1.85 2.40 20.25
N GLN A 52 -2.01 2.60 18.94
CA GLN A 52 -1.89 3.93 18.32
C GLN A 52 -2.87 4.11 17.15
N SER A 53 -3.34 5.35 16.98
CA SER A 53 -4.11 5.74 15.79
C SER A 53 -3.17 6.25 14.69
N ILE A 54 -3.49 5.95 13.44
CA ILE A 54 -2.74 6.39 12.27
C ILE A 54 -3.48 7.57 11.66
N SER A 55 -2.85 8.74 11.65
CA SER A 55 -3.40 9.92 11.00
C SER A 55 -3.38 9.75 9.48
N ARG A 56 -4.29 10.45 8.79
CA ARG A 56 -4.28 10.46 7.32
C ARG A 56 -2.98 11.09 6.83
N VAL A 57 -2.09 10.26 6.29
CA VAL A 57 -0.88 10.75 5.63
C VAL A 57 -1.30 11.56 4.41
N THR A 58 -0.99 12.84 4.44
CA THR A 58 -1.12 13.72 3.28
C THR A 58 0.26 13.75 2.63
N TYR A 59 0.39 13.12 1.48
CA TYR A 59 1.59 13.28 0.67
C TYR A 59 1.52 14.65 0.00
N PRO A 60 2.61 15.46 0.05
CA PRO A 60 2.68 16.71 -0.70
C PRO A 60 2.59 16.46 -2.21
#